data_AF-A0AAP8HTM3-F1
#
_entry.id   AF-A0AAP8HTM3-F1
#
_cell.length_a   1.000
_cell.length_b   1.000
_cell.length_c   1.000
_cell.angle_alpha   90.00
_cell.angle_beta   90.00
_cell.angle_gamma   90.00
#
_symmetry.space_group_name_H-M   'P 1'
#
loop_
_entity.id
_entity.type
_entity.pdbx_description
1 polymer ?
#
loop_
_entity_poly.entity_id
_entity_poly.type
_entity_poly.pdbx_seq_one_letter_code
_entity_poly.pdbx_strand_id
1 'polypeptide(L)' 'MADITAALVKELRERTGAGMMDCKKALVESNGDIELAIENMRKS' A
#
# COMPACT_ATOMS: atom_id res chain seq x y z
N MET A 1 10.46 -10.63 -5.49
CA MET A 1 9.86 -9.39 -4.94
C MET A 1 8.51 -9.28 -5.61
N ALA A 2 7.40 -9.18 -4.88
CA ALA A 2 6.15 -8.79 -5.53
C ALA A 2 6.43 -7.44 -6.20
N ASP A 3 6.31 -7.39 -7.53
CA ASP A 3 6.54 -6.17 -8.29
C ASP A 3 5.47 -5.15 -7.90
N ILE A 4 5.73 -4.38 -6.84
CA ILE A 4 4.86 -3.30 -6.39
C ILE A 4 4.85 -2.26 -7.49
N THR A 5 3.81 -2.30 -8.32
CA THR A 5 3.66 -1.40 -9.45
C THR A 5 3.26 0.00 -8.96
N ALA A 6 3.61 1.02 -9.74
CA ALA A 6 3.14 2.37 -9.47
C ALA A 6 1.59 2.46 -9.46
N ALA A 7 0.91 1.58 -10.20
CA ALA A 7 -0.54 1.47 -10.20
C ALA A 7 -1.08 0.98 -8.84
N LEU A 8 -0.47 -0.05 -8.24
CA LEU A 8 -0.84 -0.54 -6.90
C LEU A 8 -0.66 0.55 -5.84
N VAL A 9 0.47 1.26 -5.87
CA VAL A 9 0.74 2.37 -4.94
C VAL A 9 -0.28 3.49 -5.11
N LYS A 10 -0.65 3.80 -6.35
CA LYS A 10 -1.66 4.81 -6.66
C LYS A 10 -3.05 4.38 -6.16
N GLU A 11 -3.45 3.14 -6.42
CA GLU A 11 -4.73 2.59 -5.96
C GLU A 11 -4.84 2.61 -4.43
N LEU A 12 -3.78 2.16 -3.73
CA LEU A 12 -3.74 2.21 -2.28
C LEU A 12 -3.86 3.65 -1.76
N ARG A 13 -3.16 4.59 -2.41
CA ARG A 13 -3.22 6.02 -2.08
C ARG A 13 -4.61 6.61 -2.30
N GLU A 14 -5.29 6.23 -3.37
CA GLU A 14 -6.66 6.71 -3.64
C GLU A 14 -7.66 6.15 -2.61
N ARG A 15 -7.44 4.92 -2.12
CA ARG A 15 -8.29 4.29 -1.08
C ARG A 15 -8.03 4.80 0.34
N THR A 16 -6.78 5.13 0.67
CA THR A 16 -6.37 5.49 2.04
C THR A 16 -6.14 6.98 2.25
N GLY A 17 -5.85 7.72 1.17
CA GLY A 17 -5.41 9.12 1.24
C GLY A 17 -3.99 9.31 1.78
N ALA A 18 -3.25 8.23 2.02
CA ALA A 18 -1.94 8.28 2.66
C ALA A 18 -0.81 8.74 1.70
N GLY A 19 0.35 9.04 2.28
CA GLY A 19 1.55 9.42 1.53
C GLY A 19 2.02 8.33 0.57
N MET A 20 2.64 8.73 -0.55
CA MET A 20 3.15 7.80 -1.57
C MET A 20 4.16 6.79 -0.99
N MET A 21 5.01 7.24 -0.06
CA MET A 21 6.00 6.40 0.60
C MET A 21 5.37 5.43 1.61
N ASP A 22 4.35 5.87 2.35
CA ASP A 22 3.61 5.01 3.29
C ASP A 22 2.84 3.92 2.54
N CYS A 23 2.18 4.28 1.44
CA CYS A 23 1.50 3.32 0.56
C CYS A 23 2.50 2.30 -0.01
N LYS A 24 3.66 2.77 -0.48
CA LYS A 24 4.69 1.89 -1.03
C LYS A 24 5.24 0.94 0.05
N LYS A 25 5.51 1.43 1.26
CA LYS A 25 5.97 0.59 2.39
C LYS A 25 4.92 -0.46 2.75
N ALA A 26 3.68 -0.05 2.95
CA ALA A 26 2.60 -0.95 3.32
C ALA A 26 2.38 -2.04 2.26
N LEU A 27 2.48 -1.70 0.97
CA LEU A 27 2.42 -2.68 -0.12
C LEU A 27 3.62 -3.62 -0.13
N VAL A 28 4.83 -3.14 0.16
CA VAL A 28 6.01 -4.00 0.26
C VAL A 28 5.88 -4.97 1.42
N GLU A 29 5.42 -4.52 2.58
CA GLU A 29 5.20 -5.37 3.77
C GLU A 29 4.06 -6.35 3.56
N SER A 30 3.04 -5.95 2.81
CA SER A 30 1.87 -6.77 2.47
C SER A 30 2.04 -7.57 1.17
N ASN A 31 3.24 -7.61 0.59
CA ASN A 31 3.54 -8.32 -0.66
C ASN A 31 2.60 -7.97 -1.84
N GLY A 32 2.15 -6.73 -1.92
CA GLY A 32 1.25 -6.23 -2.97
C GLY A 32 -0.23 -6.41 -2.68
N ASP A 33 -0.59 -6.94 -1.51
CA ASP A 33 -1.97 -7.05 -1.07
C ASP A 33 -2.49 -5.69 -0.59
N ILE A 34 -3.43 -5.11 -1.34
CA ILE A 34 -4.03 -3.81 -1.06
C ILE A 34 -4.84 -3.86 0.23
N GLU A 35 -5.60 -4.91 0.48
CA GLU A 35 -6.49 -4.97 1.66
C GLU A 35 -5.68 -5.11 2.94
N LEU A 36 -4.68 -5.99 2.91
CA LEU A 36 -3.73 -6.14 4.00
C LEU A 36 -2.92 -4.87 4.23
N ALA A 37 -2.50 -4.18 3.15
CA ALA A 37 -1.80 -2.90 3.28
C ALA A 37 -2.68 -1.83 3.93
N ILE A 38 -3.96 -1.72 3.57
CA ILE A 38 -4.91 -0.79 4.21
C ILE A 38 -5.08 -1.13 5.69
N GLU A 39 -5.23 -2.42 6.02
CA GLU A 39 -5.39 -2.85 7.42
C GLU A 39 -4.14 -2.51 8.26
N ASN A 40 -2.96 -2.80 7.72
CA ASN A 40 -1.68 -2.48 8.35
C ASN A 40 -1.50 -0.97 8.57
N MET A 41 -1.93 -0.15 7.62
CA MET A 41 -1.89 1.31 7.74
C MET A 41 -2.91 1.86 8.74
N ARG A 42 -4.07 1.22 8.90
CA ARG A 42 -5.10 1.61 9.89
C ARG A 42 -4.76 1.20 11.32
N LYS A 43 -3.94 0.16 11.48
CA LYS A 43 -3.46 -0.33 12.78
C LYS A 43 -2.25 0.44 13.31
N SER A 44 -1.64 1.32 12.50
CA SER A 44 -0.44 2.10 12.83
C SER A 44 -0.76 3.51 13.34
#